data_AF-A0A938NHG4-F1
#
_entry.id   AF-A0A938NHG4-F1
#
_cell.length_a   1.000
_cell.length_b   1.000
_cell.length_c   1.000
_cell.angle_alpha   90.00
_cell.angle_beta   90.00
_cell.angle_gamma   90.00
#
_symmetry.space_group_name_H-M   'P 1'
#
loop_
_entity.id
_entity.type
_entity.pdbx_description
1 polymer ?
#
loop_
_entity_poly.entity_id
_entity_poly.type
_entity_poly.pdbx_seq_one_letter_code
_entity_poly.pdbx_strand_id
1 'polypeptide(L)'
;MKIPIPCTESSSELKSTPSCKSFRKRPTRNSRTIMGLRVLPAWLILATLCSFAPAYAQNIKVIVAEATYVMGDSDTLAGAEENALLRAKRKAIEEAGVYIEASSTDVETSAGGTTTHLNQLGVRTIAAAITETDVLEKRRALDGDRPTFYVKVRATVHLDLLTEAIKRLKSDEQLAAHHRQLQTENSRLKTQLEGLREQLRASSGPRREPASAVNNRRAAIDLGRAAAQSHSLPEKIDLASRAIAADTLYADAYVIRGQTYLRGASLAFSNGTPRTEINDYVERAIADFDRALTLDSSSTWALLGRGDAFTWQKKNRDAAADYERILRLDPLFDVARQRLITLSTTTAKKQAAAKQWRQALATLENALRADAPQSWVAQAKEAYLLRSRVYTELGELERAVDDLTGVIRVDPSNAQALLRRGQLYRRLLQGRQAKDDLEQACGFGLQEACTALP
;
A
#
# COMPACT_ATOMS: atom_id res chain seq x y z
N MET A 1 20.40 2.00 -59.10
CA MET A 1 19.68 0.92 -58.38
C MET A 1 18.29 1.41 -58.07
N LYS A 2 17.26 0.78 -58.63
CA LYS A 2 15.86 1.25 -58.61
C LYS A 2 15.07 0.64 -57.44
N ILE A 3 14.31 1.51 -56.78
CA ILE A 3 13.05 1.37 -55.98
C ILE A 3 12.00 0.52 -56.78
N PRO A 4 10.83 -0.03 -56.29
CA PRO A 4 10.03 0.12 -55.03
C PRO A 4 9.59 -1.21 -54.33
N ILE A 5 9.16 -1.22 -53.04
CA ILE A 5 7.81 -1.10 -52.40
C ILE A 5 6.73 -2.15 -52.87
N PRO A 6 5.65 -2.48 -52.11
CA PRO A 6 5.40 -3.78 -51.45
C PRO A 6 4.08 -4.45 -51.90
N CYS A 7 3.76 -5.67 -51.43
CA CYS A 7 2.39 -6.20 -51.56
C CYS A 7 1.90 -6.86 -50.26
N THR A 8 0.71 -6.40 -49.91
CA THR A 8 -0.22 -6.81 -48.85
C THR A 8 -1.08 -8.00 -49.28
N GLU A 9 -1.58 -8.69 -48.26
CA GLU A 9 -2.94 -9.27 -48.12
C GLU A 9 -3.54 -10.27 -49.12
N SER A 10 -3.98 -11.38 -48.52
CA SER A 10 -5.25 -12.10 -48.77
C SER A 10 -5.27 -12.96 -50.04
N SER A 11 -5.86 -14.14 -50.11
CA SER A 11 -6.86 -14.85 -49.31
C SER A 11 -6.94 -16.29 -49.87
N SER A 12 -7.57 -17.21 -49.12
CA SER A 12 -8.47 -18.29 -49.58
C SER A 12 -8.19 -18.98 -50.94
N GLU A 13 -8.27 -20.29 -51.15
CA GLU A 13 -8.80 -21.43 -50.43
C GLU A 13 -8.63 -22.63 -51.42
N LEU A 14 -8.85 -23.85 -50.91
CA LEU A 14 -9.31 -25.04 -51.64
C LEU A 14 -8.29 -25.90 -52.40
N LYS A 15 -8.08 -27.07 -51.77
CA LYS A 15 -8.44 -28.42 -52.25
C LYS A 15 -7.33 -29.38 -52.69
N SER A 16 -7.61 -30.61 -52.27
CA SER A 16 -7.22 -31.93 -52.80
C SER A 16 -5.83 -32.48 -52.50
N THR A 17 -5.89 -33.57 -51.72
CA THR A 17 -5.07 -34.80 -51.72
C THR A 17 -4.73 -35.29 -53.17
N PRO A 18 -3.89 -36.32 -53.42
CA PRO A 18 -3.47 -37.42 -52.52
C PRO A 18 -2.02 -37.95 -52.73
N SER A 19 -1.75 -39.12 -52.13
CA SER A 19 -0.76 -40.15 -52.53
C SER A 19 0.53 -40.21 -51.70
N CYS A 20 1.17 -41.35 -51.41
CA CYS A 20 0.84 -42.76 -51.23
C CYS A 20 2.19 -43.47 -50.95
N LYS A 21 2.16 -44.65 -50.32
CA LYS A 21 3.23 -45.69 -50.24
C LYS A 21 4.39 -45.37 -49.29
N SER A 22 4.97 -46.30 -48.52
CA SER A 22 4.84 -47.76 -48.29
C SER A 22 5.86 -48.08 -47.19
N PHE A 23 5.70 -49.05 -46.28
CA PHE A 23 6.02 -50.45 -46.54
C PHE A 23 5.57 -51.36 -45.36
N ARG A 24 5.10 -52.55 -45.72
CA ARG A 24 4.64 -53.67 -44.87
C ARG A 24 5.82 -54.43 -44.22
N LYS A 25 5.54 -55.12 -43.10
CA LYS A 25 5.46 -56.60 -43.00
C LYS A 25 4.90 -57.09 -41.64
N ARG A 26 3.84 -57.92 -41.71
CA ARG A 26 3.40 -58.96 -40.74
C ARG A 26 4.03 -60.32 -41.18
N PRO A 27 3.69 -61.53 -40.64
CA PRO A 27 2.86 -62.00 -39.49
C PRO A 27 3.64 -63.02 -38.59
N THR A 28 3.12 -63.64 -37.50
CA THR A 28 2.22 -64.82 -37.40
C THR A 28 1.95 -65.09 -35.89
N ARG A 29 0.73 -65.25 -35.37
CA ARG A 29 -0.24 -66.39 -35.34
C ARG A 29 0.07 -67.47 -34.27
N ASN A 30 -1.02 -67.87 -33.61
CA ASN A 30 -1.32 -69.03 -32.73
C ASN A 30 -1.24 -68.74 -31.22
N SER A 31 -2.24 -68.93 -30.35
CA SER A 31 -3.55 -69.63 -30.26
C SER A 31 -3.50 -70.60 -29.07
N ARG A 32 -4.45 -70.44 -28.14
CA ARG A 32 -5.28 -71.45 -27.44
C ARG A 32 -5.43 -71.14 -25.94
N THR A 33 -6.59 -70.70 -25.45
CA THR A 33 -7.83 -71.40 -25.02
C THR A 33 -7.79 -71.97 -23.58
N ILE A 34 -8.95 -71.83 -22.89
CA ILE A 34 -9.49 -72.55 -21.70
C ILE A 34 -9.23 -71.84 -20.34
N MET A 35 -10.18 -71.05 -19.81
CA MET A 35 -11.42 -71.39 -19.07
C MET A 35 -11.17 -71.76 -17.60
N GLY A 36 -11.76 -71.01 -16.66
CA GLY A 36 -11.62 -71.27 -15.22
C GLY A 36 -12.30 -70.19 -14.35
N LEU A 37 -13.63 -70.25 -14.28
CA LEU A 37 -14.49 -69.47 -13.41
C LEU A 37 -14.24 -69.85 -11.93
N ARG A 38 -13.83 -68.91 -11.06
CA ARG A 38 -14.07 -68.98 -9.61
C ARG A 38 -14.34 -67.60 -9.03
N VAL A 39 -15.59 -67.39 -8.65
CA VAL A 39 -16.09 -66.31 -7.81
C VAL A 39 -15.49 -66.50 -6.41
N LEU A 40 -14.80 -65.49 -5.89
CA LEU A 40 -14.39 -65.39 -4.48
C LEU A 40 -14.85 -64.03 -3.92
N PRO A 41 -15.26 -63.97 -2.64
CA PRO A 41 -16.18 -62.95 -2.15
C PRO A 41 -15.49 -61.62 -1.81
N ALA A 42 -16.18 -60.53 -2.12
CA ALA A 42 -15.77 -59.13 -1.99
C ALA A 42 -15.69 -58.59 -0.55
N TRP A 43 -15.35 -59.41 0.45
CA TRP A 43 -15.39 -59.05 1.88
C TRP A 43 -14.03 -58.99 2.60
N LEU A 44 -12.91 -59.02 1.87
CA LEU A 44 -11.55 -58.97 2.47
C LEU A 44 -10.66 -57.83 1.94
N ILE A 45 -11.13 -57.00 1.02
CA ILE A 45 -10.37 -55.84 0.49
C ILE A 45 -10.75 -54.53 1.22
N LEU A 46 -11.80 -54.53 2.06
CA LEU A 46 -12.23 -53.35 2.81
C LEU A 46 -11.47 -53.09 4.12
N ALA A 47 -10.57 -53.98 4.54
CA ALA A 47 -9.88 -53.89 5.85
C ALA A 47 -8.39 -53.51 5.76
N THR A 48 -7.82 -53.35 4.57
CA THR A 48 -6.39 -53.01 4.35
C THR A 48 -6.19 -51.65 3.66
N LEU A 49 -7.23 -50.81 3.65
CA LEU A 49 -7.22 -49.46 3.06
C LEU A 49 -7.43 -48.35 4.11
N CYS A 50 -7.20 -48.63 5.39
CA CYS A 50 -7.38 -47.69 6.50
C CYS A 50 -6.07 -47.40 7.28
N SER A 51 -4.91 -47.44 6.61
CA SER A 51 -3.62 -47.14 7.25
C SER A 51 -2.62 -46.41 6.35
N PHE A 52 -3.11 -45.58 5.44
CA PHE A 52 -2.28 -44.54 4.80
C PHE A 52 -3.12 -43.30 4.56
N ALA A 53 -3.57 -42.67 5.65
CA ALA A 53 -3.73 -41.23 5.60
C ALA A 53 -2.30 -40.66 5.54
N PRO A 54 -1.91 -39.90 4.50
CA PRO A 54 -0.73 -39.09 4.62
C PRO A 54 -1.02 -38.12 5.77
N ALA A 55 -0.34 -38.31 6.89
CA ALA A 55 -0.22 -37.25 7.87
C ALA A 55 0.40 -36.08 7.11
N TYR A 56 -0.42 -35.09 6.72
CA TYR A 56 0.08 -33.76 6.43
C TYR A 56 0.74 -33.31 7.73
N ALA A 57 2.04 -33.56 7.85
CA ALA A 57 2.84 -33.02 8.92
C ALA A 57 2.73 -31.50 8.79
N GLN A 58 2.03 -30.87 9.74
CA GLN A 58 2.16 -29.44 9.90
C GLN A 58 3.64 -29.17 10.17
N ASN A 59 4.31 -28.41 9.30
CA ASN A 59 5.74 -28.09 9.38
C ASN A 59 5.97 -27.03 10.48
N ILE A 60 5.58 -27.38 11.70
CA ILE A 60 5.66 -26.54 12.89
C ILE A 60 6.76 -27.10 13.77
N LYS A 61 7.77 -26.27 14.06
CA LYS A 61 8.81 -26.61 15.04
C LYS A 61 8.52 -25.88 16.34
N VAL A 62 8.47 -26.64 17.43
CA VAL A 62 8.32 -26.09 18.78
C VAL A 62 9.69 -26.06 19.46
N ILE A 63 10.05 -24.91 20.01
CA ILE A 63 11.28 -24.62 20.74
C ILE A 63 10.89 -24.17 22.14
N VAL A 64 11.52 -24.72 23.17
CA VAL A 64 11.27 -24.32 24.56
C VAL A 64 12.52 -23.65 25.09
N ALA A 65 12.42 -22.35 25.36
CA ALA A 65 13.52 -21.56 25.87
C ALA A 65 13.22 -21.07 27.28
N GLU A 66 14.24 -21.06 28.12
CA GLU A 66 14.17 -20.55 29.48
C GLU A 66 15.28 -19.54 29.71
N ALA A 67 15.00 -18.54 30.53
CA ALA A 67 15.98 -17.58 30.97
C ALA A 67 15.75 -17.17 32.42
N THR A 68 16.87 -16.89 33.09
CA THR A 68 16.90 -16.28 34.41
C THR A 68 17.46 -14.87 34.34
N TYR A 69 16.91 -13.99 35.17
CA TYR A 69 17.38 -12.62 35.37
C TYR A 69 17.50 -12.34 36.86
N VAL A 70 18.71 -12.00 37.31
CA VAL A 70 18.95 -11.51 38.67
C VAL A 70 18.75 -10.01 38.65
N MET A 71 17.86 -9.52 39.52
CA MET A 71 17.53 -8.10 39.63
C MET A 71 18.76 -7.29 40.05
N GLY A 72 19.08 -6.24 39.29
CA GLY A 72 20.13 -5.28 39.62
C GLY A 72 19.64 -4.17 40.56
N ASP A 73 20.59 -3.45 41.17
CA ASP A 73 20.30 -2.42 42.19
C ASP A 73 19.47 -1.23 41.64
N SER A 74 19.42 -1.06 40.31
CA SER A 74 18.66 -0.01 39.62
C SER A 74 17.39 -0.52 38.93
N ASP A 75 17.09 -1.81 39.02
CA ASP A 75 15.93 -2.41 38.34
C ASP A 75 14.66 -2.29 39.19
N THR A 76 13.51 -2.26 38.52
CA THR A 76 12.21 -2.46 39.18
C THR A 76 11.80 -3.92 39.08
N LEU A 77 10.91 -4.39 39.96
CA LEU A 77 10.38 -5.77 39.89
C LEU A 77 9.73 -6.07 38.53
N ALA A 78 9.03 -5.09 37.95
CA ALA A 78 8.41 -5.23 36.62
C ALA A 78 9.48 -5.26 35.51
N GLY A 79 10.49 -4.38 35.59
CA GLY A 79 11.60 -4.35 34.63
C GLY A 79 12.46 -5.62 34.66
N ALA A 80 12.69 -6.19 35.83
CA ALA A 80 13.42 -7.45 35.98
C ALA A 80 12.65 -8.65 35.40
N GLU A 81 11.33 -8.68 35.54
CA GLU A 81 10.46 -9.68 34.90
C GLU A 81 10.44 -9.53 33.37
N GLU A 82 10.35 -8.30 32.88
CA GLU A 82 10.41 -7.99 31.45
C GLU A 82 11.76 -8.38 30.84
N ASN A 83 12.86 -8.11 31.53
CA ASN A 83 14.20 -8.50 31.12
C ASN A 83 14.37 -10.03 31.05
N ALA A 84 13.81 -10.77 32.02
CA ALA A 84 13.80 -12.23 31.99
C ALA A 84 13.03 -12.77 30.77
N LEU A 85 11.85 -12.19 30.50
CA LEU A 85 11.04 -12.55 29.32
C LEU A 85 11.77 -12.23 28.01
N LEU A 86 12.41 -11.07 27.91
CA LEU A 86 13.14 -10.64 26.73
C LEU A 86 14.34 -11.54 26.45
N ARG A 87 15.07 -11.97 27.50
CA ARG A 87 16.14 -12.97 27.38
C ARG A 87 15.62 -14.32 26.90
N ALA A 88 14.50 -14.80 27.46
CA ALA A 88 13.89 -16.07 27.05
C ALA A 88 13.45 -16.03 25.57
N LYS A 89 12.81 -14.92 25.15
CA LYS A 89 12.42 -14.68 23.76
C LYS A 89 13.63 -14.61 22.82
N ARG A 90 14.70 -13.92 23.22
CA ARG A 90 15.93 -13.84 22.41
C ARG A 90 16.54 -15.21 22.18
N LYS A 91 16.67 -16.01 23.24
CA LYS A 91 17.19 -17.38 23.17
C LYS A 91 16.34 -18.26 22.24
N ALA A 92 15.01 -18.14 22.34
CA ALA A 92 14.10 -18.85 21.46
C ALA A 92 14.27 -18.47 19.98
N ILE A 93 14.44 -17.17 19.68
CA ILE A 93 14.67 -16.68 18.32
C ILE A 93 16.04 -17.11 17.79
N GLU A 94 17.08 -17.16 18.63
CA GLU A 94 18.41 -17.65 18.24
C GLU A 94 18.37 -19.14 17.89
N GLU A 95 17.73 -19.96 18.71
CA GLU A 95 17.51 -21.39 18.42
C GLU A 95 16.63 -21.60 17.18
N ALA A 96 15.60 -20.76 16.99
CA ALA A 96 14.78 -20.76 15.78
C ALA A 96 15.60 -20.36 14.55
N GLY A 97 16.50 -19.39 14.67
CA GLY A 97 17.41 -18.95 13.62
C GLY A 97 18.33 -20.09 13.14
N VAL A 98 18.92 -20.84 14.07
CA VAL A 98 19.75 -22.02 13.74
C VAL A 98 18.93 -23.08 12.99
N TYR A 99 17.69 -23.29 13.42
CA TYR A 99 16.79 -24.22 12.74
C TYR A 99 16.41 -23.75 11.33
N ILE A 100 16.14 -22.45 11.16
CA ILE A 100 15.81 -21.85 9.87
C ILE A 100 17.00 -21.88 8.92
N GLU A 101 18.23 -21.64 9.43
CA GLU A 101 19.46 -21.70 8.64
C GLU A 101 19.73 -23.12 8.11
N ALA A 102 19.52 -24.14 8.95
CA ALA A 102 19.58 -25.54 8.52
C ALA A 102 18.47 -25.91 7.53
N SER A 103 17.25 -25.39 7.73
CA SER A 103 16.11 -25.69 6.86
C SER A 103 16.15 -24.91 5.54
N SER A 104 16.74 -23.72 5.50
CA SER A 104 16.87 -22.93 4.28
C SER A 104 17.87 -23.56 3.31
N THR A 105 18.94 -24.19 3.82
CA THR A 105 19.90 -24.94 2.98
C THR A 105 19.24 -26.16 2.30
N ASP A 106 18.28 -26.81 2.95
CA ASP A 106 17.50 -27.93 2.40
C ASP A 106 16.44 -27.50 1.37
N VAL A 107 15.81 -26.32 1.57
CA VAL A 107 14.86 -25.74 0.61
C VAL A 107 15.57 -25.22 -0.66
N GLU A 108 16.78 -24.69 -0.52
CA GLU A 108 17.61 -24.18 -1.62
C GLU A 108 18.15 -25.29 -2.54
N THR A 109 18.48 -26.47 -2.00
CA THR A 109 18.95 -27.63 -2.78
C THR A 109 17.83 -28.28 -3.60
N SER A 110 16.58 -28.15 -3.16
CA SER A 110 15.42 -28.75 -3.85
C SER A 110 14.87 -27.90 -5.01
N ALA A 111 15.26 -26.62 -5.12
CA ALA A 111 14.67 -25.65 -6.07
C ALA A 111 15.56 -25.26 -7.27
N GLY A 112 16.78 -25.79 -7.39
CA GLY A 112 17.61 -25.66 -8.61
C GLY A 112 17.95 -24.23 -9.06
N GLY A 113 17.97 -23.24 -8.16
CA GLY A 113 18.17 -21.83 -8.48
C GLY A 113 19.19 -21.12 -7.60
N THR A 114 19.93 -20.18 -8.19
CA THR A 114 21.02 -19.34 -7.63
C THR A 114 21.04 -19.17 -6.11
N THR A 115 22.15 -19.59 -5.52
CA THR A 115 22.53 -19.45 -4.11
C THR A 115 22.33 -18.01 -3.62
N THR A 116 21.33 -17.79 -2.77
CA THR A 116 21.27 -16.55 -2.00
C THR A 116 21.61 -16.91 -0.55
N HIS A 117 22.89 -16.87 -0.19
CA HIS A 117 23.28 -17.04 1.21
C HIS A 117 22.58 -15.97 2.06
N LEU A 118 21.63 -16.39 2.90
CA LEU A 118 21.05 -15.51 3.92
C LEU A 118 22.17 -15.14 4.89
N ASN A 119 22.40 -13.84 5.07
CA ASN A 119 23.34 -13.37 6.09
C ASN A 119 22.75 -13.61 7.50
N GLN A 120 23.61 -13.68 8.54
CA GLN A 120 23.16 -13.93 9.93
C GLN A 120 22.08 -12.94 10.41
N LEU A 121 22.10 -11.70 9.91
CA LEU A 121 21.09 -10.70 10.23
C LEU A 121 19.72 -11.05 9.62
N GLY A 122 19.69 -11.43 8.34
CA GLY A 122 18.48 -11.85 7.63
C GLY A 122 17.85 -13.10 8.24
N VAL A 123 18.67 -14.09 8.64
CA VAL A 123 18.19 -15.28 9.36
C VAL A 123 17.50 -14.88 10.68
N ARG A 124 18.10 -13.97 11.45
CA ARG A 124 17.48 -13.48 12.70
C ARG A 124 16.19 -12.70 12.46
N THR A 125 16.15 -11.85 11.43
CA THR A 125 14.95 -11.08 11.08
C THR A 125 13.81 -12.00 10.65
N ILE A 126 14.11 -13.02 9.85
CA ILE A 126 13.13 -14.04 9.44
C ILE A 126 12.67 -14.84 10.65
N ALA A 127 13.60 -15.30 11.50
CA ALA A 127 13.28 -16.04 12.72
C ALA A 127 12.35 -15.24 13.64
N ALA A 128 12.61 -13.95 13.84
CA ALA A 128 11.74 -13.10 14.62
C ALA A 128 10.35 -12.91 14.00
N ALA A 129 10.24 -12.92 12.66
CA ALA A 129 8.97 -12.71 11.95
C ALA A 129 8.06 -13.94 11.93
N ILE A 130 8.62 -15.15 11.92
CA ILE A 130 7.86 -16.40 11.79
C ILE A 130 7.76 -17.21 13.08
N THR A 131 8.29 -16.67 14.19
CA THR A 131 8.24 -17.31 15.51
C THR A 131 7.21 -16.63 16.41
N GLU A 132 6.20 -17.39 16.81
CA GLU A 132 5.23 -16.97 17.83
C GLU A 132 5.67 -17.49 19.21
N THR A 133 5.62 -16.65 20.26
CA THR A 133 6.10 -17.03 21.59
C THR A 133 5.01 -16.96 22.64
N ASP A 134 4.72 -18.10 23.29
CA ASP A 134 3.85 -18.21 24.46
C ASP A 134 4.66 -18.30 25.74
N VAL A 135 4.19 -17.66 26.81
CA VAL A 135 4.78 -17.86 28.14
C VAL A 135 4.16 -19.08 28.80
N LEU A 136 4.98 -20.07 29.12
CA LEU A 136 4.53 -21.29 29.81
C LEU A 136 4.57 -21.15 31.33
N GLU A 137 5.66 -20.55 31.84
CA GLU A 137 5.90 -20.47 33.27
C GLU A 137 6.62 -19.17 33.61
N LYS A 138 6.20 -18.57 34.72
CA LYS A 138 6.91 -17.48 35.38
C LYS A 138 6.99 -17.79 36.85
N ARG A 139 8.20 -17.76 37.40
CA ARG A 139 8.41 -17.90 38.85
C ARG A 139 9.49 -16.95 39.33
N ARG A 140 9.38 -16.58 40.60
CA ARG A 140 10.33 -15.72 41.29
C ARG A 140 10.99 -16.54 42.38
N ALA A 141 12.30 -16.41 42.50
CA ALA A 141 13.11 -17.05 43.53
C ALA A 141 14.01 -16.00 44.17
N LEU A 142 14.62 -16.36 45.29
CA LEU A 142 15.69 -15.59 45.91
C LEU A 142 16.98 -16.39 45.74
N ASP A 143 18.01 -15.75 45.18
CA ASP A 143 19.37 -16.28 45.15
C ASP A 143 20.22 -15.44 46.11
N GLY A 144 20.41 -15.95 47.33
CA GLY A 144 20.87 -15.13 48.47
C GLY A 144 19.85 -14.02 48.78
N ASP A 145 20.33 -12.78 48.83
CA ASP A 145 19.50 -11.58 49.08
C ASP A 145 18.94 -10.94 47.79
N ARG A 146 19.16 -11.52 46.61
CA ARG A 146 18.77 -10.92 45.32
C ARG A 146 17.57 -11.63 44.68
N PRO A 147 16.49 -10.90 44.34
CA PRO A 147 15.36 -11.46 43.60
C PRO A 147 15.80 -11.94 42.21
N THR A 148 15.48 -13.19 41.90
CA THR A 148 15.75 -13.82 40.60
C THR A 148 14.45 -14.20 39.92
N PHE A 149 14.32 -13.83 38.65
CA PHE A 149 13.14 -14.06 37.82
C PHE A 149 13.44 -15.15 36.81
N TYR A 150 12.62 -16.20 36.81
CA TYR A 150 12.68 -17.29 35.84
C TYR A 150 11.47 -17.21 34.92
N VAL A 151 11.73 -17.25 33.62
CA VAL A 151 10.68 -17.30 32.59
C VAL A 151 10.97 -18.44 31.63
N LYS A 152 9.94 -19.25 31.35
CA LYS A 152 9.96 -20.30 30.35
C LYS A 152 8.95 -19.97 29.26
N VAL A 153 9.40 -20.00 28.01
CA VAL A 153 8.58 -19.71 26.83
C VAL A 153 8.56 -20.90 25.88
N ARG A 154 7.44 -21.06 25.18
CA ARG A 154 7.28 -21.95 24.03
C ARG A 154 7.27 -21.07 22.78
N ALA A 155 8.24 -21.27 21.91
CA ALA A 155 8.32 -20.65 20.61
C ALA A 155 7.85 -21.64 19.54
N THR A 156 6.91 -21.21 18.71
CA THR A 156 6.35 -21.97 17.61
C THR A 156 6.82 -21.34 16.31
N VAL A 157 7.63 -22.07 15.54
CA VAL A 157 8.19 -21.61 14.26
C VAL A 157 7.34 -22.15 13.13
N HIS A 158 6.76 -21.27 12.33
CA HIS A 158 5.91 -21.61 11.18
C HIS A 158 6.74 -21.59 9.89
N LEU A 159 7.20 -22.76 9.42
CA LEU A 159 8.00 -22.85 8.20
C LEU A 159 7.22 -22.54 6.93
N ASP A 160 5.88 -22.67 6.96
CA ASP A 160 5.01 -22.35 5.83
C ASP A 160 5.11 -20.86 5.41
N LEU A 161 5.51 -19.99 6.36
CA LEU A 161 5.70 -18.56 6.14
C LEU A 161 7.12 -18.19 5.66
N LEU A 162 8.06 -19.15 5.65
CA LEU A 162 9.47 -18.89 5.36
C LEU A 162 9.69 -18.30 3.97
N THR A 163 9.02 -18.86 2.96
CA THR A 163 9.14 -18.40 1.56
C THR A 163 8.66 -16.96 1.40
N GLU A 164 7.56 -16.60 2.07
CA GLU A 164 7.01 -15.24 2.02
C GLU A 164 7.88 -14.25 2.80
N ALA A 165 8.39 -14.67 3.97
CA ALA A 165 9.32 -13.87 4.77
C ALA A 165 10.62 -13.55 4.01
N ILE A 166 11.19 -14.52 3.27
CA ILE A 166 12.38 -14.31 2.42
C ILE A 166 12.08 -13.34 1.28
N LYS A 167 10.93 -13.49 0.60
CA LYS A 167 10.52 -12.58 -0.49
C LYS A 167 10.36 -11.14 0.02
N ARG A 168 9.73 -10.98 1.18
CA ARG A 168 9.54 -9.68 1.82
C ARG A 168 10.86 -9.02 2.20
N LEU A 169 11.78 -9.77 2.83
CA LEU A 169 13.11 -9.27 3.19
C LEU A 169 13.87 -8.75 1.94
N LYS A 170 13.86 -9.51 0.83
CA LYS A 170 14.50 -9.10 -0.43
C LYS A 170 13.86 -7.84 -1.02
N SER A 171 12.52 -7.74 -0.99
CA SER A 171 11.80 -6.56 -1.46
C SER A 171 12.15 -5.32 -0.64
N ASP A 172 12.18 -5.45 0.68
CA ASP A 172 12.50 -4.35 1.59
C ASP A 172 13.96 -3.88 1.42
N GLU A 173 14.90 -4.81 1.18
CA GLU A 173 16.30 -4.49 0.90
C GLU A 173 16.46 -3.75 -0.44
N GLN A 174 15.77 -4.21 -1.50
CA GLN A 174 15.76 -3.53 -2.80
C GLN A 174 15.18 -2.11 -2.69
N LEU A 175 14.08 -1.96 -1.95
CA LEU A 175 13.47 -0.65 -1.72
C LEU A 175 14.41 0.28 -0.96
N ALA A 176 15.07 -0.21 0.09
CA ALA A 176 16.03 0.57 0.86
C ALA A 176 17.25 0.99 0.02
N ALA A 177 17.77 0.10 -0.84
CA ALA A 177 18.86 0.41 -1.76
C ALA A 177 18.44 1.49 -2.78
N HIS A 178 17.25 1.35 -3.37
CA HIS A 178 16.72 2.34 -4.29
C HIS A 178 16.52 3.71 -3.62
N HIS A 179 16.02 3.74 -2.39
CA HIS A 179 15.88 4.98 -1.63
C HIS A 179 17.24 5.65 -1.38
N ARG A 180 18.29 4.89 -1.01
CA ARG A 180 19.65 5.45 -0.86
C ARG A 180 20.19 6.02 -2.16
N GLN A 181 19.93 5.36 -3.30
CA GLN A 181 20.32 5.85 -4.61
C GLN A 181 19.64 7.19 -4.92
N LEU A 182 18.32 7.29 -4.73
CA LEU A 182 17.57 8.53 -4.93
C LEU A 182 18.05 9.67 -4.03
N GLN A 183 18.43 9.39 -2.79
CA GLN A 183 19.01 10.40 -1.89
C GLN A 183 20.36 10.92 -2.39
N THR A 184 21.20 10.02 -2.91
CA THR A 184 22.52 10.35 -3.46
C THR A 184 22.39 11.15 -4.76
N GLU A 185 21.42 10.80 -5.60
CA GLU A 185 21.13 11.53 -6.83
C GLU A 185 20.56 12.91 -6.53
N ASN A 186 19.64 13.03 -5.57
CA ASN A 186 19.11 14.31 -5.12
C ASN A 186 20.19 15.23 -4.55
N SER A 187 21.12 14.72 -3.75
CA SER A 187 22.22 15.53 -3.23
C SER A 187 23.14 16.00 -4.35
N ARG A 188 23.49 15.12 -5.30
CA ARG A 188 24.28 15.46 -6.48
C ARG A 188 23.59 16.53 -7.34
N LEU A 189 22.31 16.36 -7.65
CA LEU A 189 21.54 17.32 -8.45
C LEU A 189 21.46 18.69 -7.75
N LYS A 190 21.32 18.73 -6.43
CA LYS A 190 21.36 19.99 -5.66
C LYS A 190 22.71 20.69 -5.81
N THR A 191 23.82 19.97 -5.66
CA THR A 191 25.17 20.54 -5.84
C THR A 191 25.39 21.02 -7.27
N GLN A 192 24.92 20.27 -8.27
CA GLN A 192 24.99 20.68 -9.68
C GLN A 192 24.17 21.95 -9.93
N LEU A 193 22.97 22.05 -9.35
CA LEU A 193 22.12 23.22 -9.47
C LEU A 193 22.76 24.46 -8.83
N GLU A 194 23.43 24.31 -7.68
CA GLU A 194 24.21 25.38 -7.05
C GLU A 194 25.40 25.81 -7.92
N GLY A 195 26.17 24.85 -8.44
CA GLY A 195 27.29 25.14 -9.35
C GLY A 195 26.85 25.83 -10.65
N LEU A 196 25.76 25.37 -11.26
CA LEU A 196 25.16 26.01 -12.44
C LEU A 196 24.67 27.42 -12.14
N ARG A 197 24.09 27.66 -10.96
CA ARG A 197 23.69 29.01 -10.51
C ARG A 197 24.89 29.93 -10.34
N GLU A 198 26.00 29.44 -9.80
CA GLU A 198 27.24 30.21 -9.71
C GLU A 198 27.83 30.51 -11.09
N GLN A 199 27.84 29.53 -11.99
CA GLN A 199 28.27 29.73 -13.38
C GLN A 199 27.39 30.74 -14.11
N LEU A 200 26.06 30.66 -13.96
CA LEU A 200 25.12 31.65 -14.50
C LEU A 200 25.37 33.05 -13.95
N ARG A 201 25.70 33.19 -12.65
CA ARG A 201 26.08 34.49 -12.07
C ARG A 201 27.39 35.02 -12.67
N ALA A 202 28.34 34.14 -12.96
CA ALA A 202 29.62 34.51 -13.56
C ALA A 202 29.53 34.79 -15.08
N SER A 203 28.64 34.11 -15.81
CA SER A 203 28.50 34.21 -17.27
C SER A 203 27.47 35.24 -17.72
N SER A 204 26.57 35.66 -16.83
CA SER A 204 25.61 36.73 -17.14
C SER A 204 26.32 38.08 -17.14
N GLY A 205 26.74 38.55 -18.31
CA GLY A 205 26.96 39.98 -18.55
C GLY A 205 25.69 40.78 -18.16
N PRO A 206 25.80 42.06 -17.80
CA PRO A 206 24.75 42.77 -17.10
C PRO A 206 23.56 43.03 -18.04
N ARG A 207 22.61 42.10 -18.12
CA ARG A 207 21.20 42.49 -18.23
C ARG A 207 20.88 43.21 -16.92
N ARG A 208 21.14 44.51 -16.90
CA ARG A 208 20.81 45.41 -15.78
C ARG A 208 19.29 45.42 -15.64
N GLU A 209 18.75 44.45 -14.92
CA GLU A 209 17.60 44.79 -14.07
C GLU A 209 18.04 45.98 -13.21
N PRO A 210 17.21 47.04 -13.10
CA PRO A 210 17.56 48.18 -12.27
C PRO A 210 17.83 47.68 -10.84
N ALA A 211 18.89 48.19 -10.20
CA ALA A 211 19.30 47.73 -8.86
C ALA A 211 18.15 47.80 -7.83
N SER A 212 17.21 48.73 -8.02
CA SER A 212 15.97 48.82 -7.26
C SER A 212 15.07 47.59 -7.40
N ALA A 213 14.90 47.03 -8.61
CA ALA A 213 14.11 45.82 -8.83
C ALA A 213 14.72 44.59 -8.15
N VAL A 214 16.06 44.47 -8.20
CA VAL A 214 16.78 43.38 -7.52
C VAL A 214 16.64 43.50 -5.99
N ASN A 215 16.78 44.71 -5.45
CA ASN A 215 16.61 44.96 -4.01
C ASN A 215 15.16 44.71 -3.57
N ASN A 216 14.17 45.15 -4.36
CA ASN A 216 12.77 44.92 -4.08
C ASN A 216 12.40 43.43 -4.07
N ARG A 217 12.88 42.66 -5.05
CA ARG A 217 12.69 41.20 -5.08
C ARG A 217 13.32 40.51 -3.88
N ARG A 218 14.53 40.93 -3.48
CA ARG A 218 15.21 40.38 -2.31
C ARG A 218 14.44 40.67 -1.02
N ALA A 219 13.98 41.92 -0.86
CA ALA A 219 13.12 42.31 0.25
C ALA A 219 11.80 41.52 0.26
N ALA A 220 11.18 41.29 -0.90
CA ALA A 220 9.96 40.49 -1.02
C ALA A 220 10.18 39.03 -0.57
N ILE A 221 11.30 38.42 -0.97
CA ILE A 221 11.66 37.05 -0.57
C ILE A 221 11.89 36.98 0.95
N ASP A 222 12.61 37.93 1.53
CA ASP A 222 12.89 37.95 2.97
C ASP A 222 11.60 38.16 3.78
N LEU A 223 10.70 39.04 3.33
CA LEU A 223 9.37 39.22 3.90
C LEU A 223 8.52 37.95 3.76
N GLY A 224 8.56 37.29 2.61
CA GLY A 224 7.86 36.01 2.40
C GLY A 224 8.36 34.90 3.33
N ARG A 225 9.68 34.82 3.56
CA ARG A 225 10.28 33.88 4.52
C ARG A 225 9.83 34.20 5.95
N ALA A 226 9.83 35.47 6.33
CA ALA A 226 9.33 35.91 7.63
C ALA A 226 7.84 35.55 7.81
N ALA A 227 7.01 35.77 6.78
CA ALA A 227 5.61 35.36 6.78
C ALA A 227 5.45 33.84 6.95
N ALA A 228 6.28 33.03 6.30
CA ALA A 228 6.25 31.58 6.45
C ALA A 228 6.53 31.12 7.91
N GLN A 229 7.41 31.83 8.61
CA GLN A 229 7.82 31.55 9.99
C GLN A 229 6.91 32.16 11.07
N SER A 230 6.12 33.17 10.73
CA SER A 230 5.18 33.77 11.68
C SER A 230 4.07 32.79 12.07
N HIS A 231 3.75 32.79 13.36
CA HIS A 231 2.70 31.96 13.96
C HIS A 231 1.36 32.69 14.03
N SER A 232 1.37 34.02 14.00
CA SER A 232 0.18 34.86 14.09
C SER A 232 -0.43 35.07 12.71
N LEU A 233 -1.72 34.72 12.54
CA LEU A 233 -2.39 34.86 11.23
C LEU A 233 -2.43 36.32 10.74
N PRO A 234 -2.77 37.33 11.56
CA PRO A 234 -2.75 38.72 11.12
C PRO A 234 -1.37 39.21 10.70
N GLU A 235 -0.33 38.88 11.49
CA GLU A 235 1.05 39.26 11.16
C GLU A 235 1.51 38.60 9.85
N LYS A 236 1.16 37.32 9.66
CA LYS A 236 1.47 36.59 8.44
C LYS A 236 0.80 37.19 7.20
N ILE A 237 -0.43 37.68 7.32
CA ILE A 237 -1.14 38.40 6.24
C ILE A 237 -0.44 39.74 5.94
N ASP A 238 -0.03 40.49 6.96
CA ASP A 238 0.71 41.76 6.79
C ASP A 238 2.03 41.54 6.06
N LEU A 239 2.86 40.61 6.56
CA LEU A 239 4.16 40.29 5.98
C LEU A 239 4.04 39.82 4.53
N ALA A 240 3.08 38.95 4.23
CA ALA A 240 2.84 38.50 2.87
C ALA A 240 2.32 39.64 1.97
N SER A 241 1.48 40.55 2.50
CA SER A 241 1.00 41.72 1.75
C SER A 241 2.13 42.70 1.43
N ARG A 242 3.04 42.92 2.38
CA ARG A 242 4.25 43.73 2.16
C ARG A 242 5.21 43.07 1.17
N ALA A 243 5.32 41.75 1.19
CA ALA A 243 6.10 41.01 0.18
C ALA A 243 5.52 41.21 -1.23
N ILE A 244 4.20 41.14 -1.39
CA ILE A 244 3.51 41.40 -2.66
C ILE A 244 3.68 42.86 -3.10
N ALA A 245 3.63 43.82 -2.17
CA ALA A 245 3.84 45.23 -2.48
C ALA A 245 5.28 45.53 -2.94
N ALA A 246 6.26 44.78 -2.41
CA ALA A 246 7.66 44.88 -2.82
C ALA A 246 7.91 44.23 -4.20
N ASP A 247 7.33 43.06 -4.47
CA ASP A 247 7.42 42.39 -5.78
C ASP A 247 6.09 41.73 -6.15
N THR A 248 5.39 42.33 -7.12
CA THR A 248 4.08 41.85 -7.60
C THR A 248 4.15 40.59 -8.46
N LEU A 249 5.37 40.16 -8.82
CA LEU A 249 5.63 38.92 -9.55
C LEU A 249 6.01 37.77 -8.62
N TYR A 250 6.13 38.00 -7.31
CA TYR A 250 6.47 36.97 -6.34
C TYR A 250 5.26 36.10 -6.01
N ALA A 251 5.05 35.05 -6.80
CA ALA A 251 3.90 34.14 -6.71
C ALA A 251 3.74 33.51 -5.32
N ASP A 252 4.83 33.12 -4.65
CA ASP A 252 4.78 32.44 -3.36
C ASP A 252 4.16 33.32 -2.26
N ALA A 253 4.32 34.65 -2.32
CA ALA A 253 3.68 35.53 -1.34
C ALA A 253 2.15 35.52 -1.45
N TYR A 254 1.61 35.42 -2.67
CA TYR A 254 0.18 35.20 -2.88
C TYR A 254 -0.26 33.84 -2.33
N VAL A 255 0.50 32.77 -2.56
CA VAL A 255 0.20 31.43 -2.01
C VAL A 255 0.18 31.47 -0.48
N ILE A 256 1.18 32.08 0.16
CA ILE A 256 1.27 32.21 1.62
C ILE A 256 0.06 32.97 2.15
N ARG A 257 -0.29 34.11 1.54
CA ARG A 257 -1.41 34.93 1.98
C ARG A 257 -2.75 34.20 1.79
N GLY A 258 -2.97 33.59 0.63
CA GLY A 258 -4.17 32.79 0.34
C GLY A 258 -4.35 31.61 1.31
N GLN A 259 -3.29 30.86 1.60
CA GLN A 259 -3.32 29.79 2.62
C GLN A 259 -3.62 30.33 4.02
N THR A 260 -3.12 31.52 4.34
CA THR A 260 -3.38 32.18 5.63
C THR A 260 -4.82 32.63 5.74
N TYR A 261 -5.44 33.12 4.66
CA TYR A 261 -6.87 33.39 4.62
C TYR A 261 -7.71 32.12 4.78
N LEU A 262 -7.35 30.98 4.18
CA LEU A 262 -8.05 29.71 4.42
C LEU A 262 -7.94 29.23 5.88
N ARG A 263 -6.78 29.44 6.52
CA ARG A 263 -6.64 29.21 7.96
C ARG A 263 -7.55 30.13 8.77
N GLY A 264 -7.65 31.41 8.38
CA GLY A 264 -8.60 32.37 8.93
C GLY A 264 -10.05 31.90 8.80
N ALA A 265 -10.45 31.42 7.62
CA ALA A 265 -11.78 30.86 7.37
C ALA A 265 -12.07 29.66 8.29
N SER A 266 -11.09 28.76 8.46
CA SER A 266 -11.21 27.61 9.36
C SER A 266 -11.36 28.03 10.82
N LEU A 267 -10.61 29.04 11.27
CA LEU A 267 -10.70 29.58 12.62
C LEU A 267 -12.03 30.29 12.87
N ALA A 268 -12.50 31.09 11.91
CA ALA A 268 -13.80 31.73 11.96
C ALA A 268 -14.92 30.68 12.03
N PHE A 269 -14.82 29.60 11.24
CA PHE A 269 -15.76 28.48 11.31
C PHE A 269 -15.76 27.81 12.69
N SER A 270 -14.59 27.54 13.29
CA SER A 270 -14.53 26.93 14.63
C SER A 270 -15.08 27.83 15.74
N ASN A 271 -15.02 29.15 15.56
CA ASN A 271 -15.54 30.13 16.51
C ASN A 271 -17.04 30.41 16.35
N GLY A 272 -17.72 29.74 15.41
CA GLY A 272 -19.15 29.97 15.14
C GLY A 272 -19.43 31.31 14.46
N THR A 273 -18.43 31.93 13.84
CA THR A 273 -18.55 33.19 13.11
C THR A 273 -19.58 33.08 11.96
N PRO A 274 -20.32 34.15 11.63
CA PRO A 274 -21.26 34.14 10.51
C PRO A 274 -20.63 33.68 9.19
N ARG A 275 -21.44 33.00 8.37
CA ARG A 275 -20.99 32.44 7.09
C ARG A 275 -20.48 33.50 6.11
N THR A 276 -20.96 34.74 6.22
CA THR A 276 -20.53 35.88 5.39
C THR A 276 -19.04 36.18 5.56
N GLU A 277 -18.53 36.19 6.79
CA GLU A 277 -17.12 36.45 7.08
C GLU A 277 -16.23 35.28 6.62
N ILE A 278 -16.67 34.04 6.83
CA ILE A 278 -15.98 32.85 6.31
C ILE A 278 -15.88 32.93 4.78
N ASN A 279 -16.95 33.32 4.11
CA ASN A 279 -16.97 33.46 2.65
C ASN A 279 -16.01 34.57 2.18
N ASP A 280 -15.91 35.71 2.88
CA ASP A 280 -14.93 36.78 2.56
C ASP A 280 -13.49 36.25 2.61
N TYR A 281 -13.11 35.51 3.66
CA TYR A 281 -11.80 34.86 3.73
C TYR A 281 -11.55 33.91 2.55
N VAL A 282 -12.55 33.09 2.21
CA VAL A 282 -12.43 32.11 1.11
C VAL A 282 -12.32 32.82 -0.24
N GLU A 283 -13.06 33.90 -0.48
CA GLU A 283 -12.99 34.69 -1.71
C GLU A 283 -11.64 35.39 -1.87
N ARG A 284 -11.11 35.98 -0.79
CA ARG A 284 -9.75 36.55 -0.79
C ARG A 284 -8.69 35.50 -1.07
N ALA A 285 -8.83 34.30 -0.50
CA ALA A 285 -7.93 33.20 -0.76
C ALA A 285 -7.94 32.78 -2.24
N ILE A 286 -9.12 32.65 -2.85
CA ILE A 286 -9.25 32.32 -4.28
C ILE A 286 -8.58 33.38 -5.15
N ALA A 287 -8.81 34.66 -4.87
CA ALA A 287 -8.18 35.75 -5.63
C ALA A 287 -6.65 35.69 -5.59
N ASP A 288 -6.08 35.38 -4.42
CA ASP A 288 -4.63 35.20 -4.27
C ASP A 288 -4.13 33.95 -5.03
N PHE A 289 -4.83 32.82 -4.96
CA PHE A 289 -4.44 31.63 -5.70
C PHE A 289 -4.57 31.79 -7.21
N ASP A 290 -5.62 32.45 -7.69
CA ASP A 290 -5.78 32.77 -9.12
C ASP A 290 -4.65 33.69 -9.60
N ARG A 291 -4.24 34.66 -8.78
CA ARG A 291 -3.10 35.50 -9.10
C ARG A 291 -1.80 34.71 -9.12
N ALA A 292 -1.57 33.84 -8.15
CA ALA A 292 -0.42 32.94 -8.12
C ALA A 292 -0.38 32.04 -9.37
N LEU A 293 -1.52 31.49 -9.79
CA LEU A 293 -1.63 30.63 -10.98
C LEU A 293 -1.50 31.39 -12.31
N THR A 294 -1.78 32.70 -12.30
CA THR A 294 -1.49 33.58 -13.45
C THR A 294 0.02 33.79 -13.61
N LEU A 295 0.75 33.86 -12.49
CA LEU A 295 2.21 34.03 -12.47
C LEU A 295 2.95 32.71 -12.72
N ASP A 296 2.50 31.64 -12.08
CA ASP A 296 2.99 30.28 -12.24
C ASP A 296 1.81 29.31 -12.34
N SER A 297 1.45 28.98 -13.58
CA SER A 297 0.35 28.06 -13.87
C SER A 297 0.60 26.62 -13.40
N SER A 298 1.85 26.26 -13.08
CA SER A 298 2.24 24.93 -12.62
C SER A 298 2.40 24.83 -11.10
N SER A 299 2.14 25.91 -10.37
CA SER A 299 2.25 25.94 -8.91
C SER A 299 1.28 24.94 -8.26
N THR A 300 1.82 23.80 -7.80
CA THR A 300 1.04 22.75 -7.14
C THR A 300 0.39 23.24 -5.85
N TRP A 301 1.08 24.08 -5.08
CA TRP A 301 0.55 24.67 -3.85
C TRP A 301 -0.58 25.68 -4.10
N ALA A 302 -0.51 26.47 -5.19
CA ALA A 302 -1.59 27.37 -5.56
C ALA A 302 -2.83 26.60 -6.05
N LEU A 303 -2.63 25.56 -6.87
CA LEU A 303 -3.71 24.64 -7.27
C LEU A 303 -4.35 23.95 -6.06
N LEU A 304 -3.53 23.47 -5.12
CA LEU A 304 -4.02 22.80 -3.91
C LEU A 304 -4.87 23.75 -3.06
N GLY A 305 -4.35 24.96 -2.83
CA GLY A 305 -5.03 26.00 -2.07
C GLY A 305 -6.34 26.43 -2.72
N ARG A 306 -6.37 26.61 -4.05
CA ARG A 306 -7.60 26.94 -4.77
C ARG A 306 -8.62 25.81 -4.73
N GLY A 307 -8.16 24.57 -4.89
CA GLY A 307 -9.00 23.39 -4.71
C GLY A 307 -9.64 23.35 -3.32
N ASP A 308 -8.85 23.55 -2.26
CA ASP A 308 -9.34 23.61 -0.88
C ASP A 308 -10.36 24.76 -0.72
N ALA A 309 -10.11 25.93 -1.30
CA ALA A 309 -11.05 27.06 -1.28
C ALA A 309 -12.37 26.76 -2.02
N PHE A 310 -12.31 26.06 -3.16
CA PHE A 310 -13.51 25.60 -3.86
C PHE A 310 -14.31 24.57 -3.05
N THR A 311 -13.66 23.72 -2.25
CA THR A 311 -14.39 22.83 -1.34
C THR A 311 -15.17 23.61 -0.27
N TRP A 312 -14.63 24.72 0.25
CA TRP A 312 -15.37 25.62 1.16
C TRP A 312 -16.62 26.20 0.50
N GLN A 313 -16.56 26.51 -0.80
CA GLN A 313 -17.69 26.98 -1.60
C GLN A 313 -18.63 25.86 -2.10
N LYS A 314 -18.36 24.59 -1.75
CA LYS A 314 -19.07 23.40 -2.26
C LYS A 314 -18.99 23.25 -3.79
N LYS A 315 -18.00 23.89 -4.43
CA LYS A 315 -17.70 23.76 -5.86
C LYS A 315 -16.83 22.52 -6.10
N ASN A 316 -17.40 21.35 -5.81
CA ASN A 316 -16.65 20.08 -5.81
C ASN A 316 -16.05 19.72 -7.18
N ARG A 317 -16.71 20.11 -8.28
CA ARG A 317 -16.20 19.84 -9.63
C ARG A 317 -14.92 20.64 -9.91
N ASP A 318 -14.93 21.92 -9.58
CA ASP A 318 -13.77 22.81 -9.78
C ASP A 318 -12.61 22.38 -8.86
N ALA A 319 -12.91 22.03 -7.61
CA ALA A 319 -11.91 21.50 -6.69
C ALA A 319 -11.27 20.20 -7.19
N ALA A 320 -12.08 19.25 -7.69
CA ALA A 320 -11.57 18.00 -8.25
C ALA A 320 -10.66 18.25 -9.47
N ALA A 321 -11.04 19.17 -10.36
CA ALA A 321 -10.23 19.52 -11.53
C ALA A 321 -8.84 20.07 -11.17
N ASP A 322 -8.75 20.88 -10.10
CA ASP A 322 -7.47 21.38 -9.59
C ASP A 322 -6.62 20.26 -8.98
N TYR A 323 -7.20 19.36 -8.18
CA TYR A 323 -6.46 18.20 -7.64
C TYR A 323 -5.99 17.24 -8.72
N GLU A 324 -6.82 16.96 -9.72
CA GLU A 324 -6.43 16.16 -10.88
C GLU A 324 -5.30 16.82 -11.67
N ARG A 325 -5.29 18.15 -11.78
CA ARG A 325 -4.19 18.89 -12.40
C ARG A 325 -2.89 18.71 -11.63
N ILE A 326 -2.93 18.76 -10.30
CA ILE A 326 -1.76 18.47 -9.47
C ILE A 326 -1.26 17.06 -9.75
N LEU A 327 -2.13 16.05 -9.79
CA LEU A 327 -1.72 14.65 -10.02
C LEU A 327 -1.21 14.39 -11.45
N ARG A 328 -1.55 15.25 -12.43
CA ARG A 328 -0.92 15.24 -13.76
C ARG A 328 0.50 15.82 -13.75
N LEU A 329 0.76 16.80 -12.88
CA LEU A 329 2.08 17.43 -12.72
C LEU A 329 3.00 16.59 -11.84
N ASP A 330 2.47 16.08 -10.73
CA ASP A 330 3.15 15.24 -9.76
C ASP A 330 2.21 14.09 -9.32
N PRO A 331 2.34 12.90 -9.94
CA PRO A 331 1.55 11.73 -9.59
C PRO A 331 1.75 11.24 -8.15
N LEU A 332 2.84 11.61 -7.48
CA LEU A 332 3.15 11.23 -6.10
C LEU A 332 2.79 12.35 -5.10
N PHE A 333 1.99 13.34 -5.51
CA PHE A 333 1.54 14.38 -4.60
C PHE A 333 0.43 13.86 -3.67
N ASP A 334 0.86 13.34 -2.52
CA ASP A 334 0.02 12.61 -1.58
C ASP A 334 -1.24 13.37 -1.15
N VAL A 335 -1.06 14.64 -0.79
CA VAL A 335 -2.15 15.47 -0.23
C VAL A 335 -3.26 15.68 -1.25
N ALA A 336 -2.93 15.98 -2.50
CA ALA A 336 -3.94 16.19 -3.56
C ALA A 336 -4.69 14.90 -3.88
N ARG A 337 -4.01 13.74 -3.87
CA ARG A 337 -4.65 12.44 -4.05
C ARG A 337 -5.64 12.14 -2.94
N GLN A 338 -5.25 12.37 -1.69
CA GLN A 338 -6.14 12.20 -0.54
C GLN A 338 -7.36 13.12 -0.65
N ARG A 339 -7.16 14.40 -1.01
CA ARG A 339 -8.26 15.37 -1.21
C ARG A 339 -9.21 14.93 -2.32
N LEU A 340 -8.67 14.50 -3.47
CA LEU A 340 -9.46 14.00 -4.60
C LEU A 340 -10.27 12.75 -4.21
N ILE A 341 -9.66 11.76 -3.58
CA ILE A 341 -10.36 10.53 -3.14
C ILE A 341 -11.48 10.87 -2.18
N THR A 342 -11.23 11.74 -1.19
CA THR A 342 -12.25 12.15 -0.22
C THR A 342 -13.43 12.86 -0.90
N LEU A 343 -13.12 13.80 -1.79
CA LEU A 343 -14.13 14.58 -2.50
C LEU A 343 -14.95 13.74 -3.49
N SER A 344 -14.29 12.85 -4.23
CA SER A 344 -14.93 11.95 -5.18
C SER A 344 -15.75 10.89 -4.46
N THR A 345 -15.29 10.35 -3.33
CA THR A 345 -16.06 9.39 -2.52
C THR A 345 -17.33 10.01 -1.97
N THR A 346 -17.27 11.23 -1.43
CA THR A 346 -18.46 11.94 -0.93
C THR A 346 -19.44 12.28 -2.06
N THR A 347 -18.94 12.64 -3.25
CA THR A 347 -19.76 12.92 -4.43
C THR A 347 -20.41 11.63 -4.96
N ALA A 348 -19.65 10.55 -5.09
CA ALA A 348 -20.12 9.24 -5.51
C ALA A 348 -21.15 8.66 -4.52
N LYS A 349 -20.99 8.89 -3.22
CA LYS A 349 -21.96 8.44 -2.20
C LYS A 349 -23.33 9.11 -2.39
N LYS A 350 -23.34 10.41 -2.74
CA LYS A 350 -24.58 11.13 -3.07
C LYS A 350 -25.21 10.62 -4.37
N GLN A 351 -24.40 10.40 -5.41
CA GLN A 351 -24.85 9.83 -6.68
C GLN A 351 -25.43 8.42 -6.49
N ALA A 352 -24.76 7.57 -5.71
CA ALA A 352 -25.21 6.24 -5.34
C ALA A 352 -26.53 6.26 -4.57
N ALA A 353 -26.69 7.19 -3.62
CA ALA A 353 -27.97 7.38 -2.92
C ALA A 353 -29.11 7.79 -3.87
N ALA A 354 -28.79 8.57 -4.92
CA ALA A 354 -29.69 8.90 -6.01
C ALA A 354 -29.84 7.80 -7.08
N LYS A 355 -29.28 6.60 -6.86
CA LYS A 355 -29.24 5.47 -7.81
C LYS A 355 -28.59 5.80 -9.16
N GLN A 356 -27.75 6.84 -9.22
CA GLN A 356 -26.99 7.23 -10.40
C GLN A 356 -25.69 6.40 -10.50
N TRP A 357 -25.84 5.08 -10.59
CA TRP A 357 -24.73 4.13 -10.46
C TRP A 357 -23.59 4.36 -11.45
N ARG A 358 -23.90 4.62 -12.73
CA ARG A 358 -22.88 4.90 -13.75
C ARG A 358 -22.10 6.18 -13.49
N GLN A 359 -22.75 7.22 -12.96
CA GLN A 359 -22.08 8.48 -12.62
C GLN A 359 -21.20 8.31 -11.37
N ALA A 360 -21.69 7.55 -10.38
CA ALA A 360 -20.92 7.19 -9.20
C ALA A 360 -19.67 6.38 -9.58
N LEU A 361 -19.81 5.43 -10.49
CA LEU A 361 -18.70 4.62 -10.99
C LEU A 361 -17.64 5.49 -11.66
N ALA A 362 -18.03 6.33 -12.63
CA ALA A 362 -17.09 7.21 -13.33
C ALA A 362 -16.34 8.16 -12.37
N THR A 363 -17.04 8.67 -11.36
CA THR A 363 -16.44 9.53 -10.33
C THR A 363 -15.39 8.78 -9.50
N LEU A 364 -15.65 7.52 -9.15
CA LEU A 364 -14.72 6.68 -8.38
C LEU A 364 -13.55 6.18 -9.22
N GLU A 365 -13.76 5.83 -10.49
CA GLU A 365 -12.70 5.41 -11.41
C GLU A 365 -11.70 6.53 -11.69
N ASN A 366 -12.18 7.77 -11.84
CA ASN A 366 -11.30 8.93 -12.01
C ASN A 366 -10.42 9.19 -10.77
N ALA A 367 -10.95 8.94 -9.57
CA ALA A 367 -10.20 9.13 -8.32
C ALA A 367 -9.27 7.95 -7.99
N LEU A 368 -9.68 6.73 -8.35
CA LEU A 368 -9.00 5.46 -8.07
C LEU A 368 -8.43 4.84 -9.35
N ARG A 369 -7.74 5.66 -10.14
CA ARG A 369 -7.09 5.20 -11.37
C ARG A 369 -6.14 4.05 -11.08
N ALA A 370 -6.05 3.11 -12.03
CA ALA A 370 -5.23 1.90 -11.89
C ALA A 370 -3.72 2.17 -11.79
N ASP A 371 -3.26 3.36 -12.21
CA ASP A 371 -1.88 3.82 -12.08
C ASP A 371 -1.54 4.31 -10.66
N ALA A 372 -2.53 4.42 -9.76
CA ALA A 372 -2.27 4.79 -8.37
C ALA A 372 -1.44 3.69 -7.66
N PRO A 373 -0.38 4.05 -6.91
CA PRO A 373 0.41 3.08 -6.17
C PRO A 373 -0.46 2.26 -5.20
N GLN A 374 -0.19 0.97 -5.07
CA GLN A 374 -0.96 0.07 -4.19
C GLN A 374 -0.95 0.48 -2.71
N SER A 375 0.05 1.27 -2.28
CA SER A 375 0.12 1.86 -0.93
C SER A 375 -1.08 2.74 -0.58
N TRP A 376 -1.79 3.28 -1.58
CA TRP A 376 -2.95 4.14 -1.39
C TRP A 376 -4.23 3.41 -1.01
N VAL A 377 -4.29 2.10 -1.26
CA VAL A 377 -5.48 1.30 -0.94
C VAL A 377 -5.84 1.39 0.55
N ALA A 378 -4.84 1.52 1.43
CA ALA A 378 -5.04 1.72 2.87
C ALA A 378 -5.87 2.97 3.20
N GLN A 379 -5.61 4.08 2.48
CA GLN A 379 -6.27 5.37 2.70
C GLN A 379 -7.58 5.49 1.91
N ALA A 380 -7.73 4.68 0.86
CA ALA A 380 -8.88 4.68 -0.04
C ALA A 380 -9.92 3.58 0.27
N LYS A 381 -9.81 2.87 1.41
CA LYS A 381 -10.68 1.74 1.77
C LYS A 381 -12.17 2.04 1.58
N GLU A 382 -12.65 3.20 2.05
CA GLU A 382 -14.06 3.60 1.88
C GLU A 382 -14.43 3.76 0.40
N ALA A 383 -13.54 4.31 -0.42
CA ALA A 383 -13.76 4.52 -1.85
C ALA A 383 -13.85 3.18 -2.61
N TYR A 384 -12.97 2.22 -2.30
CA TYR A 384 -13.01 0.86 -2.86
C TYR A 384 -14.26 0.08 -2.39
N LEU A 385 -14.65 0.20 -1.11
CA LEU A 385 -15.90 -0.39 -0.60
C LEU A 385 -17.14 0.21 -1.28
N LEU A 386 -17.13 1.51 -1.57
CA LEU A 386 -18.22 2.15 -2.29
C LEU A 386 -18.22 1.72 -3.77
N ARG A 387 -17.06 1.62 -4.41
CA ARG A 387 -16.95 1.22 -5.83
C ARG A 387 -17.36 -0.24 -6.02
N SER A 388 -16.99 -1.14 -5.11
CA SER A 388 -17.46 -2.54 -5.13
C SER A 388 -18.98 -2.63 -5.00
N ARG A 389 -19.60 -1.81 -4.14
CA ARG A 389 -21.06 -1.70 -4.07
C ARG A 389 -21.64 -1.21 -5.40
N VAL A 390 -21.07 -0.19 -6.01
CA VAL A 390 -21.54 0.35 -7.29
C VAL A 390 -21.43 -0.70 -8.41
N TYR A 391 -20.31 -1.43 -8.50
CA TYR A 391 -20.16 -2.56 -9.42
C TYR A 391 -21.21 -3.65 -9.18
N THR A 392 -21.50 -3.95 -7.91
CA THR A 392 -22.51 -4.96 -7.53
C THR A 392 -23.90 -4.61 -8.07
N GLU A 393 -24.29 -3.33 -8.01
CA GLU A 393 -25.56 -2.83 -8.53
C GLU A 393 -25.59 -2.77 -10.07
N LEU A 394 -24.42 -2.61 -10.70
CA LEU A 394 -24.26 -2.64 -12.15
C LEU A 394 -24.11 -4.06 -12.73
N GLY A 395 -23.99 -5.08 -11.88
CA GLY A 395 -23.83 -6.49 -12.27
C GLY A 395 -22.39 -6.90 -12.57
N GLU A 396 -21.41 -6.04 -12.33
CA GLU A 396 -19.98 -6.28 -12.54
C GLU A 396 -19.35 -6.97 -11.32
N LEU A 397 -19.79 -8.20 -11.02
CA LEU A 397 -19.51 -8.87 -9.74
C LEU A 397 -18.02 -9.19 -9.55
N GLU A 398 -17.30 -9.57 -10.61
CA GLU A 398 -15.87 -9.89 -10.56
C GLU A 398 -15.04 -8.65 -10.19
N ARG A 399 -15.33 -7.49 -10.79
CA ARG A 399 -14.64 -6.23 -10.44
C ARG A 399 -14.95 -5.79 -9.01
N ALA A 400 -16.16 -6.09 -8.52
CA ALA A 400 -16.50 -5.85 -7.11
C ALA A 400 -15.68 -6.75 -6.17
N VAL A 401 -15.45 -8.01 -6.52
CA VAL A 401 -14.58 -8.93 -5.78
C VAL A 401 -13.13 -8.45 -5.78
N ASP A 402 -12.62 -7.93 -6.91
CA ASP A 402 -11.27 -7.39 -7.01
C ASP A 402 -11.04 -6.21 -6.06
N ASP A 403 -11.97 -5.25 -6.04
CA ASP A 403 -11.91 -4.09 -5.14
C ASP A 403 -11.89 -4.51 -3.66
N LEU A 404 -12.73 -5.48 -3.29
CA LEU A 404 -12.78 -6.00 -1.91
C LEU A 404 -11.53 -6.80 -1.55
N THR A 405 -10.97 -7.54 -2.52
CA THR A 405 -9.71 -8.27 -2.34
C THR A 405 -8.55 -7.32 -2.10
N GLY A 406 -8.53 -6.19 -2.82
CA GLY A 406 -7.57 -5.10 -2.56
C GLY A 406 -7.66 -4.58 -1.13
N VAL A 407 -8.87 -4.32 -0.63
CA VAL A 407 -9.11 -3.87 0.76
C VAL A 407 -8.65 -4.91 1.78
N ILE A 408 -9.06 -6.18 1.61
CA ILE A 408 -8.72 -7.27 2.54
C ILE A 408 -7.21 -7.54 2.58
N ARG A 409 -6.51 -7.39 1.45
CA ARG A 409 -5.05 -7.54 1.43
C ARG A 409 -4.35 -6.50 2.30
N VAL A 410 -4.91 -5.30 2.42
CA VAL A 410 -4.33 -4.20 3.23
C VAL A 410 -4.85 -4.20 4.67
N ASP A 411 -6.10 -4.63 4.86
CA ASP A 411 -6.77 -4.72 6.15
C ASP A 411 -7.50 -6.08 6.24
N PRO A 412 -6.78 -7.16 6.60
CA PRO A 412 -7.35 -8.50 6.69
C PRO A 412 -8.47 -8.62 7.73
N SER A 413 -8.47 -7.74 8.73
CA SER A 413 -9.51 -7.64 9.76
C SER A 413 -10.77 -6.90 9.33
N ASN A 414 -10.85 -6.44 8.08
CA ASN A 414 -12.01 -5.69 7.60
C ASN A 414 -13.24 -6.58 7.41
N ALA A 415 -13.97 -6.84 8.49
CA ALA A 415 -15.13 -7.73 8.52
C ALA A 415 -16.21 -7.32 7.49
N GLN A 416 -16.38 -6.02 7.25
CA GLN A 416 -17.33 -5.51 6.27
C GLN A 416 -16.94 -5.86 4.83
N ALA A 417 -15.65 -5.81 4.50
CA ALA A 417 -15.15 -6.21 3.18
C ALA A 417 -15.28 -7.71 2.97
N LEU A 418 -14.93 -8.51 3.99
CA LEU A 418 -15.09 -9.97 4.01
C LEU A 418 -16.56 -10.38 3.81
N LEU A 419 -17.48 -9.81 4.58
CA LEU A 419 -18.92 -10.05 4.44
C LEU A 419 -19.40 -9.78 3.01
N ARG A 420 -19.06 -8.61 2.45
CA ARG A 420 -19.49 -8.23 1.09
C ARG A 420 -18.90 -9.17 0.05
N ARG A 421 -17.63 -9.57 0.18
CA ARG A 421 -16.98 -10.47 -0.77
C ARG A 421 -17.55 -11.88 -0.68
N GLY A 422 -17.83 -12.37 0.53
CA GLY A 422 -18.52 -13.63 0.75
C GLY A 422 -19.93 -13.66 0.14
N GLN A 423 -20.69 -12.57 0.27
CA GLN A 423 -22.00 -12.42 -0.39
C GLN A 423 -21.89 -12.45 -1.93
N LEU A 424 -20.85 -11.81 -2.50
CA LEU A 424 -20.59 -11.85 -3.93
C LEU A 424 -20.17 -13.24 -4.41
N TYR A 425 -19.31 -13.94 -3.67
CA TYR A 425 -18.94 -15.32 -3.97
C TYR A 425 -20.14 -16.26 -3.97
N ARG A 426 -21.12 -16.07 -3.08
CA ARG A 426 -22.40 -16.81 -3.16
C ARG A 426 -23.14 -16.57 -4.48
N ARG A 427 -23.21 -15.32 -4.92
CA ARG A 427 -23.84 -14.95 -6.21
C ARG A 427 -23.09 -15.53 -7.41
N LEU A 428 -21.77 -15.68 -7.30
CA LEU A 428 -20.89 -16.29 -8.30
C LEU A 428 -20.81 -17.82 -8.20
N LEU A 429 -21.60 -18.46 -7.33
CA LEU A 429 -21.60 -19.91 -7.07
C LEU A 429 -20.25 -20.46 -6.56
N GLN A 430 -19.46 -19.60 -5.92
CA GLN A 430 -18.16 -19.90 -5.31
C GLN A 430 -18.34 -20.19 -3.81
N GLY A 431 -19.04 -21.30 -3.51
CA GLY A 431 -19.51 -21.60 -2.15
C GLY A 431 -18.40 -21.78 -1.10
N ARG A 432 -17.22 -22.29 -1.50
CA ARG A 432 -16.08 -22.46 -0.59
C ARG A 432 -15.52 -21.11 -0.16
N GLN A 433 -15.16 -20.25 -1.12
CA GLN A 433 -14.64 -18.92 -0.82
C GLN A 433 -15.66 -18.06 -0.06
N ALA A 434 -16.95 -18.22 -0.38
CA ALA A 434 -18.02 -17.56 0.37
C ALA A 434 -18.03 -17.95 1.85
N LYS A 435 -17.93 -19.26 2.14
CA LYS A 435 -17.89 -19.76 3.51
C LYS A 435 -16.68 -19.23 4.26
N ASP A 436 -15.48 -19.32 3.66
CA ASP A 436 -14.23 -18.90 4.29
C ASP A 436 -14.26 -17.40 4.68
N ASP A 437 -14.75 -16.54 3.79
CA ASP A 437 -14.86 -15.09 4.06
C ASP A 437 -15.92 -14.78 5.14
N LEU A 438 -17.05 -15.49 5.14
CA LEU A 438 -18.12 -15.29 6.14
C LEU A 438 -17.70 -15.79 7.53
N GLU A 439 -16.96 -16.91 7.61
CA GLU A 439 -16.40 -17.42 8.87
C GLU A 439 -15.40 -16.44 9.46
N GLN A 440 -14.50 -15.88 8.64
CA GLN A 440 -13.56 -14.86 9.08
C GLN A 440 -14.29 -13.59 9.56
N ALA A 441 -15.27 -13.09 8.79
CA ALA A 441 -16.05 -11.93 9.21
C ALA A 441 -16.83 -12.16 10.52
N CYS A 442 -17.37 -13.36 10.71
CA CYS A 442 -18.03 -13.77 11.95
C CYS A 442 -17.03 -13.81 13.12
N GLY A 443 -15.84 -14.38 12.90
CA GLY A 443 -14.75 -14.42 13.88
C GLY A 443 -14.29 -13.03 14.33
N PHE A 444 -14.36 -12.03 13.46
CA PHE A 444 -14.11 -10.62 13.80
C PHE A 444 -15.31 -9.90 14.45
N GLY A 445 -16.38 -10.63 14.81
CA GLY A 445 -17.51 -10.12 15.58
C GLY A 445 -18.67 -9.56 14.75
N LEU A 446 -18.68 -9.74 13.43
CA LEU A 446 -19.77 -9.27 12.58
C LEU A 446 -20.93 -10.28 12.56
N GLN A 447 -21.94 -10.03 13.38
CA GLN A 447 -23.10 -10.92 13.59
C GLN A 447 -23.86 -11.25 12.29
N GLU A 448 -23.97 -10.29 11.36
CA GLU A 448 -24.59 -10.50 10.04
C GLU A 448 -23.90 -11.63 9.27
N ALA A 449 -22.57 -11.72 9.35
CA ALA A 449 -21.81 -12.80 8.70
C ALA A 449 -22.10 -14.16 9.33
N CYS A 450 -22.20 -14.21 10.66
CA CYS A 450 -22.53 -15.45 11.38
C CYS A 450 -23.91 -15.98 10.97
N THR A 451 -24.90 -15.09 10.80
CA THR A 451 -26.25 -15.47 10.35
C THR A 451 -26.31 -15.86 8.86
N ALA A 452 -25.31 -15.47 8.07
CA ALA A 452 -25.23 -15.74 6.65
C ALA A 452 -24.49 -17.04 6.31
N LEU A 453 -23.89 -17.71 7.31
CA LEU A 453 -23.27 -19.02 7.17
C LEU A 453 -24.34 -20.09 6.89
N PRO A 454 -24.07 -21.03 5.96
CA PRO A 454 -24.99 -22.11 5.61
C PRO A 454 -25.12 -23.18 6.69
#